data_AF-A0A1B6DRT9-F1
#
_entry.id   AF-A0A1B6DRT9-F1
#
_cell.length_a   1.000
_cell.length_b   1.000
_cell.length_c   1.000
_cell.angle_alpha   90.00
_cell.angle_beta   90.00
_cell.angle_gamma   90.00
#
_symmetry.space_group_name_H-M   'P 1'
#
loop_
_entity.id
_entity.type
_entity.pdbx_description
1 polymer ?
#
loop_
_entity_poly.entity_id
_entity_poly.type
_entity_poly.pdbx_seq_one_letter_code
_entity_poly.pdbx_strand_id
1 'polypeptide(L)'
;MENMKTDYLTTYKKSYKSLPIERSVKATFSPDYLDPLSGPFTYYVKPKFIFNQLEDISDLETSDKCFHRLIEEYPVISRHIHSEPDQDVIEKDYRDLVRTVYQVDICKMKNGITSKKTLARKRVNLPEDWGEVPQTTHRAAYRDIRKLATWDLTPKSIVPPKATLDPNMKEREILQIKTGQSEYEGRIGQLGEDIVRHEMHGHVDDFRSCKIYEALKKRRLQREELRKH
;
A
#
# COMPACT_ATOMS: atom_id res chain seq x y z
N MET A 1 -23.92 8.42 22.20
CA MET A 1 -22.68 9.12 21.78
C MET A 1 -22.39 8.76 20.34
N GLU A 2 -23.07 9.39 19.38
CA GLU A 2 -22.99 8.97 17.96
C GLU A 2 -22.38 10.05 17.06
N ASN A 3 -21.13 9.78 16.67
CA ASN A 3 -20.49 10.06 15.39
C ASN A 3 -20.55 11.49 14.82
N MET A 4 -19.77 12.42 15.40
CA MET A 4 -19.38 13.73 14.80
C MET A 4 -18.41 13.63 13.60
N LYS A 5 -18.26 12.46 12.97
CA LYS A 5 -17.17 12.19 12.00
C LYS A 5 -17.52 12.44 10.52
N THR A 6 -18.64 13.09 10.21
CA THR A 6 -19.18 13.12 8.82
C THR A 6 -19.54 14.52 8.28
N ASP A 7 -19.05 15.59 8.90
CA ASP A 7 -19.38 16.97 8.47
C ASP A 7 -18.71 17.41 7.16
N TYR A 8 -17.65 16.73 6.73
CA TYR A 8 -16.92 17.03 5.49
C TYR A 8 -17.44 16.27 4.25
N LEU A 9 -18.52 15.49 4.37
CA LEU A 9 -19.10 14.74 3.25
C LEU A 9 -20.09 15.61 2.47
N THR A 10 -19.86 15.75 1.17
CA THR A 10 -20.79 16.41 0.24
C THR A 10 -22.18 15.77 0.31
N THR A 11 -23.22 16.58 0.13
CA THR A 11 -24.65 16.16 0.17
C THR A 11 -24.90 14.90 -0.65
N TYR A 12 -24.24 14.77 -1.81
CA TYR A 12 -24.30 13.57 -2.66
C TYR A 12 -23.87 12.28 -1.95
N LYS A 13 -22.75 12.28 -1.21
CA LYS A 13 -22.28 11.09 -0.47
C LYS A 13 -23.16 10.72 0.72
N LYS A 14 -23.93 11.68 1.26
CA LYS A 14 -24.86 11.44 2.36
C LYS A 14 -26.17 10.81 1.87
N SER A 15 -26.64 11.20 0.68
CA SER A 15 -27.94 10.79 0.16
C SER A 15 -27.94 9.46 -0.62
N TYR A 16 -26.80 9.04 -1.16
CA TYR A 16 -26.70 7.82 -1.98
C TYR A 16 -25.83 6.76 -1.30
N LYS A 17 -26.39 5.56 -1.07
CA LYS A 17 -25.61 4.38 -0.65
C LYS A 17 -24.76 3.93 -1.83
N SER A 18 -23.43 4.09 -1.75
CA SER A 18 -22.54 3.57 -2.78
C SER A 18 -22.64 2.04 -2.81
N LEU A 19 -23.04 1.47 -3.94
CA LEU A 19 -22.86 0.04 -4.16
C LEU A 19 -21.35 -0.26 -4.16
N PRO A 20 -20.89 -1.31 -3.45
CA PRO A 20 -19.49 -1.71 -3.50
C PRO A 20 -19.20 -2.22 -4.91
N ILE A 21 -18.61 -1.37 -5.74
CA ILE A 21 -18.10 -1.78 -7.05
C ILE A 21 -16.77 -2.51 -6.78
N GLU A 22 -16.78 -3.84 -6.85
CA GLU A 22 -15.55 -4.64 -6.87
C GLU A 22 -14.82 -4.35 -8.18
N ARG A 23 -13.88 -3.41 -8.14
CA ARG A 23 -12.94 -3.19 -9.24
C ARG A 23 -12.01 -4.40 -9.28
N SER A 24 -11.81 -4.98 -10.46
CA SER A 24 -10.75 -5.98 -10.64
C SER A 24 -9.43 -5.38 -10.16
N VAL A 25 -8.71 -6.15 -9.35
CA VAL A 25 -7.39 -5.75 -8.87
C VAL A 25 -6.51 -5.65 -10.11
N LYS A 26 -6.12 -4.43 -10.47
CA LYS A 26 -5.13 -4.23 -11.54
C LYS A 26 -3.89 -5.01 -11.13
N ALA A 27 -3.44 -5.93 -11.99
CA ALA A 27 -2.13 -6.54 -11.86
C ALA A 27 -1.11 -5.41 -11.86
N THR A 28 -0.65 -5.05 -10.67
CA THR A 28 0.38 -4.02 -10.49
C THR A 28 1.69 -4.77 -10.62
N PHE A 29 2.43 -4.47 -11.67
CA PHE A 29 3.82 -4.91 -11.76
C PHE A 29 4.58 -4.21 -10.62
N SER A 30 4.90 -4.97 -9.58
CA SER A 30 5.84 -4.56 -8.55
C SER A 30 7.22 -5.01 -9.02
N PRO A 31 8.11 -4.12 -9.48
CA PRO A 31 9.48 -4.52 -9.78
C PRO A 31 10.12 -5.07 -8.51
N ASP A 32 10.99 -6.07 -8.66
CA ASP A 32 11.73 -6.67 -7.53
C ASP A 32 12.55 -5.62 -6.76
N TYR A 33 12.93 -4.53 -7.45
CA TYR A 33 13.66 -3.41 -6.89
C TYR A 33 13.06 -2.07 -7.33
N LEU A 34 13.07 -1.09 -6.41
CA LEU A 34 12.62 0.29 -6.70
C LEU A 34 13.57 0.99 -7.68
N ASP A 35 14.87 0.70 -7.59
CA ASP A 35 15.90 1.15 -8.50
C ASP A 35 16.52 -0.08 -9.20
N PRO A 36 16.39 -0.21 -10.54
CA PRO A 36 16.93 -1.35 -11.28
C PRO A 36 18.46 -1.38 -11.31
N LEU A 37 19.14 -0.25 -11.08
CA LEU A 37 20.60 -0.18 -11.09
C LEU A 37 21.17 -0.54 -9.72
N SER A 38 20.73 0.10 -8.64
CA SER A 38 21.26 -0.17 -7.29
C SER A 38 20.62 -1.37 -6.60
N GLY A 39 19.38 -1.72 -6.95
CA GLY A 39 18.58 -2.77 -6.33
C GLY A 39 19.28 -4.12 -6.20
N PRO A 40 19.83 -4.69 -7.28
CA PRO A 40 20.55 -5.96 -7.25
C PRO A 40 21.76 -5.94 -6.31
N PHE A 41 22.35 -4.76 -6.07
CA PHE A 41 23.55 -4.60 -5.26
C PHE A 41 23.27 -4.34 -3.77
N THR A 42 22.01 -4.16 -3.37
CA THR A 42 21.61 -3.92 -1.97
C THR A 42 22.00 -5.06 -1.01
N TYR A 43 22.21 -6.27 -1.53
CA TYR A 43 22.67 -7.41 -0.74
C TYR A 43 24.17 -7.38 -0.44
N TYR A 44 24.96 -6.67 -1.24
CA TYR A 44 26.42 -6.80 -1.23
C TYR A 44 27.13 -5.71 -0.43
N VAL A 45 26.51 -4.54 -0.24
CA VAL A 45 27.11 -3.43 0.52
C VAL A 45 26.18 -3.02 1.65
N LYS A 46 26.52 -3.45 2.87
CA LYS A 46 25.83 -3.04 4.09
C LYS A 46 26.76 -2.20 4.97
N PRO A 47 26.22 -1.23 5.73
CA PRO A 47 27.03 -0.47 6.68
C PRO A 47 27.48 -1.28 7.90
N LYS A 48 28.64 -0.91 8.48
CA LYS A 48 29.30 -1.61 9.61
C LYS A 48 28.35 -1.87 10.79
N PHE A 49 27.45 -0.93 11.12
CA PHE A 49 26.50 -1.09 12.24
C PHE A 49 25.47 -2.21 12.05
N ILE A 50 25.16 -2.64 10.82
CA ILE A 50 24.20 -3.72 10.56
C ILE A 50 24.84 -5.07 10.84
N PHE A 51 26.13 -5.23 10.59
CA PHE A 51 26.83 -6.48 10.88
C PHE A 51 26.81 -6.82 12.37
N ASN A 52 26.86 -5.80 13.24
CA ASN A 52 26.75 -5.99 14.68
C ASN A 52 25.37 -6.49 15.14
N GLN A 53 24.35 -6.42 14.28
CA GLN A 53 22.98 -6.87 14.57
C GLN A 53 22.65 -8.24 13.98
N LEU A 54 23.52 -8.79 13.12
CA LEU A 54 23.31 -10.09 12.48
C LEU A 54 23.93 -11.19 13.36
N GLU A 55 23.19 -12.29 13.53
CA GLU A 55 23.61 -13.42 14.38
C GLU A 55 24.68 -14.30 13.68
N ASP A 56 24.62 -14.40 12.34
CA ASP A 56 25.59 -15.13 11.52
C ASP A 56 26.52 -14.16 10.75
N ILE A 57 27.58 -13.72 11.43
CA ILE A 57 28.59 -12.80 10.86
C ILE A 57 29.69 -13.57 10.10
N SER A 58 29.79 -14.90 10.28
CA SER A 58 30.91 -15.72 9.78
C SER A 58 31.12 -15.65 8.27
N ASP A 59 30.02 -15.49 7.53
CA ASP A 59 30.02 -15.59 6.06
C ASP A 59 30.13 -14.21 5.39
N LEU A 60 30.16 -13.14 6.19
CA LEU A 60 30.16 -11.77 5.71
C LEU A 60 31.57 -11.17 5.78
N GLU A 61 32.08 -10.79 4.61
CA GLU A 61 33.35 -10.09 4.52
C GLU A 61 33.22 -8.60 4.87
N THR A 62 34.23 -8.08 5.55
CA THR A 62 34.34 -6.64 5.81
C THR A 62 34.63 -5.89 4.51
N SER A 63 34.04 -4.69 4.34
CA SER A 63 34.28 -3.81 3.19
C SER A 63 35.76 -3.70 2.81
N ASP A 64 36.59 -3.45 3.81
CA ASP A 64 38.04 -3.24 3.66
C ASP A 64 38.73 -4.51 3.07
N LYS A 65 38.34 -5.70 3.53
CA LYS A 65 38.86 -6.98 3.02
C LYS A 65 38.42 -7.26 1.58
N CYS A 66 37.15 -6.99 1.28
CA CYS A 66 36.59 -7.17 -0.06
C CYS A 66 37.29 -6.24 -1.07
N PHE A 67 37.55 -5.00 -0.66
CA PHE A 67 38.25 -4.01 -1.48
C PHE A 67 39.67 -4.44 -1.82
N HIS A 68 40.46 -4.87 -0.83
CA HIS A 68 41.82 -5.36 -1.08
C HIS A 68 41.83 -6.60 -1.97
N ARG A 69 40.93 -7.57 -1.73
CA ARG A 69 40.78 -8.74 -2.60
C ARG A 69 40.48 -8.34 -4.04
N LEU A 70 39.56 -7.40 -4.27
CA LEU A 70 39.22 -6.93 -5.61
C LEU A 70 40.39 -6.28 -6.33
N ILE A 71 41.21 -5.51 -5.62
CA ILE A 71 42.43 -4.91 -6.19
C ILE A 71 43.47 -5.98 -6.55
N GLU A 72 43.64 -6.98 -5.69
CA GLU A 72 44.54 -8.10 -5.91
C GLU A 72 44.11 -8.97 -7.10
N GLU A 73 42.83 -9.32 -7.18
CA GLU A 73 42.26 -10.14 -8.27
C GLU A 73 42.22 -9.38 -9.61
N TYR A 74 41.89 -8.08 -9.57
CA TYR A 74 41.67 -7.27 -10.76
C TYR A 74 42.45 -5.96 -10.70
N PRO A 75 43.77 -5.98 -10.93
CA PRO A 75 44.60 -4.79 -10.85
C PRO A 75 44.23 -3.71 -11.88
N VAL A 76 43.48 -4.04 -12.94
CA VAL A 76 42.95 -3.06 -13.90
C VAL A 76 41.97 -2.09 -13.23
N ILE A 77 41.19 -2.57 -12.26
CA ILE A 77 40.18 -1.78 -11.54
C ILE A 77 40.84 -0.72 -10.65
N SER A 78 42.07 -0.96 -10.17
CA SER A 78 42.82 0.02 -9.37
C SER A 78 43.09 1.34 -10.11
N ARG A 79 43.03 1.34 -11.46
CA ARG A 79 43.12 2.57 -12.25
C ARG A 79 41.91 3.48 -12.09
N HIS A 80 40.75 2.90 -11.76
CA HIS A 80 39.47 3.58 -11.70
C HIS A 80 38.98 3.80 -10.26
N ILE A 81 39.49 3.05 -9.28
CA ILE A 81 39.16 3.25 -7.88
C ILE A 81 40.35 3.87 -7.15
N HIS A 82 40.21 5.13 -6.77
CA HIS A 82 41.30 5.92 -6.18
C HIS A 82 41.37 5.85 -4.66
N SER A 83 40.26 5.52 -4.00
CA SER A 83 40.17 5.47 -2.54
C SER A 83 39.20 4.38 -2.09
N GLU A 84 39.38 3.92 -0.86
CA GLU A 84 38.38 3.12 -0.16
C GLU A 84 37.05 3.88 -0.06
N PRO A 85 35.91 3.18 -0.12
CA PRO A 85 34.62 3.81 0.02
C PRO A 85 34.44 4.35 1.45
N ASP A 86 34.08 5.63 1.55
CA ASP A 86 33.88 6.29 2.83
C ASP A 86 32.66 5.69 3.56
N GLN A 87 32.93 5.10 4.72
CA GLN A 87 31.91 4.43 5.53
C GLN A 87 30.84 5.40 6.03
N ASP A 88 31.19 6.65 6.32
CA ASP A 88 30.25 7.65 6.83
C ASP A 88 29.25 8.05 5.75
N VAL A 89 29.70 8.10 4.49
CA VAL A 89 28.84 8.36 3.34
C VAL A 89 27.88 7.20 3.12
N ILE A 90 28.37 5.95 3.18
CA ILE A 90 27.52 4.75 3.05
C ILE A 90 26.46 4.72 4.15
N GLU A 91 26.83 5.02 5.40
CA GLU A 91 25.88 5.06 6.50
C GLU A 91 24.82 6.14 6.32
N LYS A 92 25.22 7.30 5.81
CA LYS A 92 24.30 8.39 5.52
C LYS A 92 23.30 8.01 4.41
N ASP A 93 23.80 7.47 3.30
CA ASP A 93 22.97 7.03 2.18
C ASP A 93 21.99 5.94 2.62
N TYR A 94 22.44 4.99 3.43
CA TYR A 94 21.58 3.93 3.97
C TYR A 94 20.45 4.49 4.85
N ARG A 95 20.73 5.51 5.67
CA ARG A 95 19.69 6.19 6.47
C ARG A 95 18.70 6.98 5.60
N ASP A 96 19.16 7.44 4.44
CA ASP A 96 18.36 8.23 3.51
C ASP A 96 17.57 7.37 2.51
N LEU A 97 17.84 6.05 2.37
CA LEU A 97 17.04 5.12 1.55
C LEU A 97 15.54 5.11 1.87
N VAL A 98 15.18 5.34 3.14
CA VAL A 98 13.78 5.38 3.59
C VAL A 98 13.15 6.76 3.37
N ARG A 99 13.93 7.75 2.94
CA ARG A 99 13.53 9.15 2.79
C ARG A 99 13.32 9.50 1.33
N THR A 100 12.39 10.41 1.07
CA THR A 100 12.17 10.92 -0.28
C THR A 100 13.19 12.01 -0.62
N VAL A 101 13.50 12.19 -1.91
CA VAL A 101 14.37 13.29 -2.41
C VAL A 101 13.94 14.65 -1.85
N TYR A 102 12.63 14.89 -1.79
CA TYR A 102 12.07 16.11 -1.18
C TYR A 102 12.48 16.27 0.30
N GLN A 103 12.48 15.19 1.08
CA GLN A 103 12.86 15.24 2.50
C GLN A 103 14.36 15.48 2.70
N VAL A 104 15.20 14.93 1.82
CA VAL A 104 16.67 15.06 1.90
C VAL A 104 17.11 16.44 1.42
N ASP A 105 16.73 16.82 0.20
CA ASP A 105 17.30 17.99 -0.49
C ASP A 105 16.60 19.30 -0.12
N ILE A 106 15.28 19.26 0.04
CA ILE A 106 14.47 20.48 0.20
C ILE A 106 14.26 20.81 1.68
N CYS A 107 13.92 19.82 2.50
CA CYS A 107 13.60 20.07 3.90
C CYS A 107 14.83 20.32 4.80
N LYS A 108 16.07 20.04 4.32
CA LYS A 108 17.33 20.19 5.08
C LYS A 108 17.23 19.72 6.53
N MET A 109 16.58 18.57 6.74
CA MET A 109 16.27 18.06 8.08
C MET A 109 17.51 17.49 8.76
N LYS A 110 18.33 18.35 9.35
CA LYS A 110 19.54 17.94 10.09
C LYS A 110 19.25 16.97 11.24
N ASN A 111 18.05 17.03 11.85
CA ASN A 111 17.71 16.29 13.07
C ASN A 111 16.50 15.33 12.91
N GLY A 112 16.18 14.91 11.68
CA GLY A 112 15.09 13.98 11.40
C GLY A 112 13.68 14.59 11.36
N ILE A 113 12.72 13.81 10.87
CA ILE A 113 11.32 14.23 10.69
C ILE A 113 10.57 14.08 12.02
N THR A 114 10.46 15.13 12.82
CA THR A 114 9.39 15.18 13.83
C THR A 114 8.10 15.62 13.14
N SER A 115 7.17 14.70 12.91
CA SER A 115 5.87 15.05 12.33
C SER A 115 5.18 16.14 13.16
N LYS A 116 4.33 16.98 12.55
CA LYS A 116 3.50 17.95 13.29
C LYS A 116 2.69 17.28 14.41
N LYS A 117 2.29 16.02 14.24
CA LYS A 117 1.62 15.23 15.29
C LYS A 117 2.57 14.87 16.44
N THR A 118 3.83 14.56 16.16
CA THR A 118 4.86 14.26 17.18
C THR A 118 5.23 15.52 17.95
N LEU A 119 5.36 16.66 17.27
CA LEU A 119 5.55 17.98 17.87
C LEU A 119 4.35 18.40 18.73
N ALA A 120 3.12 18.23 18.23
CA ALA A 120 1.90 18.55 18.98
C ALA A 120 1.68 17.63 20.21
N ARG A 121 2.28 16.43 20.21
CA ARG A 121 2.28 15.51 21.36
C ARG A 121 3.40 15.81 22.36
N LYS A 122 4.44 16.55 21.96
CA LYS A 122 5.45 17.02 22.90
C LYS A 122 4.75 18.01 23.83
N ARG A 123 4.47 17.54 25.04
CA ARG A 123 4.00 18.40 26.13
C ARG A 123 5.13 19.36 26.43
N VAL A 124 4.99 20.59 25.97
CA VAL A 124 5.86 21.69 26.39
C VAL A 124 5.33 22.12 27.75
N ASN A 125 6.15 21.99 28.78
CA ASN A 125 5.83 22.58 30.07
C ASN A 125 5.93 24.09 29.89
N LEU A 126 4.85 24.80 30.19
CA LEU A 126 4.85 26.25 30.24
C LEU A 126 5.78 26.67 31.40
N PRO A 127 6.60 27.72 31.23
CA PRO A 127 7.28 28.39 32.34
C PRO A 127 6.35 28.60 33.55
N GLU A 128 6.87 28.40 34.77
CA GLU A 128 6.10 28.52 36.02
C GLU A 128 5.50 29.92 36.23
N ASP A 129 6.11 30.95 35.65
CA ASP A 129 5.67 32.34 35.76
C ASP A 129 4.43 32.68 34.91
N TRP A 130 3.93 31.75 34.08
CA TRP A 130 2.87 32.07 33.10
C TRP A 130 1.45 32.15 33.69
N GLY A 131 1.28 31.89 34.99
CA GLY A 131 -0.01 31.96 35.68
C GLY A 131 -1.02 30.90 35.22
N GLU A 132 -2.21 30.90 35.83
CA GLU A 132 -3.28 29.99 35.44
C GLU A 132 -3.83 30.38 34.05
N VAL A 133 -3.78 29.44 33.09
CA VAL A 133 -4.34 29.65 31.75
C VAL A 133 -5.85 29.89 31.87
N PRO A 134 -6.37 31.08 31.52
CA PRO A 134 -7.79 31.36 31.67
C PRO A 134 -8.61 30.41 30.79
N GLN A 135 -9.60 29.75 31.40
CA GLN A 135 -10.52 28.90 30.65
C GLN A 135 -11.35 29.78 29.69
N THR A 136 -11.00 29.77 28.41
CA THR A 136 -11.75 30.55 27.42
C THR A 136 -13.18 30.01 27.29
N THR A 137 -14.16 30.88 27.49
CA THR A 137 -15.62 30.62 27.49
C THR A 137 -16.18 30.11 26.15
N HIS A 138 -15.39 30.13 25.08
CA HIS A 138 -15.82 29.76 23.72
C HIS A 138 -16.28 28.30 23.55
N ARG A 139 -15.94 27.39 24.48
CA ARG A 139 -16.37 25.99 24.39
C ARG A 139 -17.83 25.76 24.83
N ALA A 140 -18.44 26.72 25.54
CA ALA A 140 -19.80 26.60 26.08
C ALA A 140 -20.89 27.22 25.19
N ALA A 141 -20.53 27.99 24.16
CA ALA A 141 -21.48 28.84 23.43
C ALA A 141 -22.22 28.16 22.26
N TYR A 142 -21.79 26.98 21.79
CA TYR A 142 -22.49 26.28 20.72
C TYR A 142 -23.50 25.29 21.29
N ARG A 143 -24.77 25.69 21.34
CA ARG A 143 -25.88 24.78 21.60
C ARG A 143 -25.97 23.76 20.46
N ASP A 144 -26.12 22.48 20.80
CA ASP A 144 -26.35 21.42 19.82
C ASP A 144 -27.59 21.75 18.98
N ILE A 145 -27.41 22.01 17.67
CA ILE A 145 -28.52 22.32 16.74
C ILE A 145 -29.55 21.18 16.72
N ARG A 146 -29.10 19.93 16.93
CA ARG A 146 -29.97 18.75 17.04
C ARG A 146 -30.90 18.76 18.27
N LYS A 147 -30.56 19.50 19.32
CA LYS A 147 -31.42 19.70 20.50
C LYS A 147 -32.38 20.87 20.33
N LEU A 148 -32.10 21.77 19.38
CA LEU A 148 -32.90 22.96 19.12
C LEU A 148 -33.94 22.77 18.01
N ALA A 149 -33.66 21.90 17.04
CA ALA A 149 -34.60 21.62 15.96
C ALA A 149 -35.69 20.63 16.42
N THR A 150 -36.95 21.06 16.32
CA THR A 150 -38.15 20.24 16.57
C THR A 150 -38.53 19.35 15.39
N TRP A 151 -37.88 19.52 14.24
CA TRP A 151 -38.14 18.81 13.00
C TRP A 151 -37.00 17.86 12.67
N ASP A 152 -37.31 16.79 11.95
CA ASP A 152 -36.32 15.78 11.59
C ASP A 152 -35.32 16.36 10.58
N LEU A 153 -34.11 16.64 11.07
CA LEU A 153 -33.00 17.13 10.27
C LEU A 153 -32.34 16.00 9.45
N THR A 154 -32.79 14.75 9.58
CA THR A 154 -32.26 13.65 8.78
C THR A 154 -32.82 13.70 7.36
N PRO A 155 -31.95 13.85 6.33
CA PRO A 155 -32.43 13.88 4.95
C PRO A 155 -32.98 12.50 4.56
N LYS A 156 -34.19 12.48 3.97
CA LYS A 156 -34.77 11.25 3.40
C LYS A 156 -33.85 10.70 2.31
N SER A 157 -33.54 9.39 2.38
CA SER A 157 -32.71 8.71 1.39
C SER A 157 -33.38 8.77 0.01
N ILE A 158 -32.69 9.35 -0.98
CA ILE A 158 -33.19 9.45 -2.36
C ILE A 158 -32.60 8.27 -3.15
N VAL A 159 -33.44 7.51 -3.84
CA VAL A 159 -32.98 6.46 -4.75
C VAL A 159 -32.46 7.14 -6.03
N PRO A 160 -31.23 6.83 -6.48
CA PRO A 160 -30.71 7.45 -7.70
C PRO A 160 -31.58 7.03 -8.91
N PRO A 161 -31.82 7.94 -9.87
CA PRO A 161 -32.49 7.56 -11.11
C PRO A 161 -31.66 6.51 -11.85
N LYS A 162 -32.33 5.57 -12.54
CA LYS A 162 -31.65 4.55 -13.37
C LYS A 162 -30.75 5.25 -14.41
N ALA A 163 -29.52 4.78 -14.55
CA ALA A 163 -28.57 5.40 -15.47
C ALA A 163 -28.97 5.11 -16.92
N THR A 164 -28.91 6.13 -17.78
CA THR A 164 -29.20 6.00 -19.22
C THR A 164 -28.19 5.10 -19.95
N LEU A 165 -27.06 4.80 -19.29
CA LEU A 165 -26.00 3.92 -19.79
C LEU A 165 -26.16 2.46 -19.36
N ASP A 166 -27.20 2.12 -18.58
CA ASP A 166 -27.46 0.73 -18.24
C ASP A 166 -27.98 -0.02 -19.48
N PRO A 167 -27.26 -1.05 -19.94
CA PRO A 167 -27.59 -1.73 -21.18
C PRO A 167 -28.93 -2.46 -21.06
N ASN A 168 -29.81 -2.25 -22.02
CA ASN A 168 -31.10 -2.93 -22.10
C ASN A 168 -30.89 -4.43 -22.36
N MET A 169 -31.35 -5.28 -21.44
CA MET A 169 -31.13 -6.74 -21.54
C MET A 169 -31.80 -7.36 -22.77
N LYS A 170 -32.93 -6.79 -23.22
CA LYS A 170 -33.61 -7.25 -24.44
C LYS A 170 -32.81 -6.94 -25.70
N GLU A 171 -32.17 -5.77 -25.76
CA GLU A 171 -31.30 -5.39 -26.88
C GLU A 171 -30.06 -6.28 -26.95
N ARG A 172 -29.48 -6.64 -25.79
CA ARG A 172 -28.35 -7.57 -25.71
C ARG A 172 -28.68 -8.98 -26.18
N GLU A 173 -29.86 -9.47 -25.82
CA GLU A 173 -30.34 -10.79 -26.25
C GLU A 173 -30.55 -10.84 -27.77
N ILE A 174 -31.21 -9.82 -28.34
CA ILE A 174 -31.44 -9.70 -29.78
C ILE A 174 -30.13 -9.61 -30.55
N LEU A 175 -29.19 -8.79 -30.08
CA LEU A 175 -27.90 -8.57 -30.73
C LEU A 175 -26.89 -9.70 -30.45
N GLN A 176 -27.26 -10.72 -29.65
CA GLN A 176 -26.41 -11.82 -29.20
C GLN A 176 -25.05 -11.37 -28.64
N ILE A 177 -25.01 -10.19 -28.03
CA ILE A 177 -23.76 -9.59 -27.56
C ILE A 177 -23.37 -10.27 -26.24
N LYS A 178 -22.46 -11.24 -26.32
CA LYS A 178 -21.77 -11.84 -25.15
C LYS A 178 -20.65 -10.92 -24.62
N THR A 179 -20.88 -9.61 -24.48
CA THR A 179 -19.88 -8.72 -23.89
C THR A 179 -19.68 -9.08 -22.42
N GLY A 180 -18.50 -9.62 -22.12
CA GLY A 180 -18.12 -10.07 -20.78
C GLY A 180 -17.28 -11.34 -20.77
N GLN A 181 -17.29 -12.15 -21.84
CA GLN A 181 -16.31 -13.22 -22.04
C GLN A 181 -15.31 -12.76 -23.10
N SER A 182 -14.09 -12.43 -22.69
CA SER A 182 -13.01 -12.24 -23.65
C SER A 182 -12.70 -13.58 -24.34
N GLU A 183 -12.19 -13.57 -25.57
CA GLU A 183 -11.71 -14.80 -26.22
C GLU A 183 -10.69 -15.55 -25.35
N TYR A 184 -9.92 -14.79 -24.56
CA TYR A 184 -9.00 -15.27 -23.56
C TYR A 184 -9.72 -16.10 -22.47
N GLU A 185 -10.77 -15.58 -21.84
CA GLU A 185 -11.57 -16.34 -20.86
C GLU A 185 -12.25 -17.56 -21.48
N GLY A 186 -12.70 -17.46 -22.72
CA GLY A 186 -13.33 -18.57 -23.44
C GLY A 186 -12.35 -19.71 -23.72
N ARG A 187 -11.30 -19.46 -24.50
CA ARG A 187 -10.39 -20.51 -24.98
C ARG A 187 -9.29 -20.85 -23.98
N ILE A 188 -8.63 -19.85 -23.41
CA ILE A 188 -7.51 -20.06 -22.50
C ILE A 188 -8.02 -20.47 -21.11
N GLY A 189 -9.17 -19.94 -20.69
CA GLY A 189 -9.84 -20.40 -19.46
C GLY A 189 -10.23 -21.88 -19.53
N GLN A 190 -10.82 -22.33 -20.66
CA GLN A 190 -11.15 -23.74 -20.87
C GLN A 190 -9.90 -24.64 -20.88
N LEU A 191 -8.87 -24.26 -21.63
CA LEU A 191 -7.61 -25.01 -21.69
C LEU A 191 -6.93 -25.09 -20.31
N GLY A 192 -6.90 -23.98 -19.57
CA GLY A 192 -6.36 -23.94 -18.20
C GLY A 192 -7.15 -24.82 -17.24
N GLU A 193 -8.47 -24.86 -17.38
CA GLU A 193 -9.33 -25.75 -16.58
C GLU A 193 -9.05 -27.23 -16.91
N ASP A 194 -8.81 -27.57 -18.18
CA ASP A 194 -8.45 -28.92 -18.59
C ASP A 194 -7.05 -29.34 -18.12
N ILE A 195 -6.06 -28.43 -18.14
CA ILE A 195 -4.71 -28.68 -17.60
C ILE A 195 -4.74 -29.01 -16.10
N VAL A 196 -5.59 -28.31 -15.35
CA VAL A 196 -5.76 -28.55 -13.92
C VAL A 196 -6.53 -29.85 -13.67
N ARG A 197 -7.62 -30.11 -14.40
CA ARG A 197 -8.44 -31.32 -14.23
C ARG A 197 -7.67 -32.61 -14.53
N HIS A 198 -6.79 -32.58 -15.53
CA HIS A 198 -6.04 -33.76 -15.97
C HIS A 198 -4.62 -33.82 -15.38
N GLU A 199 -4.31 -32.96 -14.40
CA GLU A 199 -2.99 -32.90 -13.73
C GLU A 199 -1.81 -32.87 -14.72
N MET A 200 -1.98 -32.22 -15.87
CA MET A 200 -0.98 -32.21 -16.96
C MET A 200 0.31 -31.44 -16.60
N HIS A 201 0.32 -30.81 -15.42
CA HIS A 201 1.46 -30.10 -14.84
C HIS A 201 2.28 -30.97 -13.88
N GLY A 202 1.93 -32.25 -13.73
CA GLY A 202 2.52 -33.17 -12.74
C GLY A 202 1.79 -33.14 -11.41
N HIS A 203 1.96 -34.18 -10.60
CA HIS A 203 1.35 -34.26 -9.28
C HIS A 203 2.03 -33.26 -8.33
N VAL A 204 1.29 -32.25 -7.87
CA VAL A 204 1.79 -31.23 -6.96
C VAL A 204 1.44 -31.65 -5.54
N ASP A 205 2.37 -32.28 -4.83
CA ASP A 205 2.23 -32.67 -3.41
C ASP A 205 2.26 -31.48 -2.43
N ASP A 206 2.32 -30.25 -2.95
CA ASP A 206 2.55 -29.05 -2.16
C ASP A 206 1.25 -28.59 -1.46
N PHE A 207 1.11 -28.94 -0.18
CA PHE A 207 -0.09 -28.76 0.65
C PHE A 207 -0.67 -27.33 0.67
N ARG A 208 0.12 -26.31 0.31
CA ARG A 208 -0.29 -24.90 0.25
C ARG A 208 -1.08 -24.56 -1.02
N SER A 209 -0.77 -25.16 -2.16
CA SER A 209 -1.45 -24.88 -3.43
C SER A 209 -2.87 -25.49 -3.44
N CYS A 210 -3.03 -26.69 -2.85
CA CYS A 210 -4.31 -27.37 -2.70
C CYS A 210 -5.33 -26.56 -1.89
N LYS A 211 -4.91 -25.93 -0.78
CA LYS A 211 -5.81 -25.08 0.04
C LYS A 211 -6.32 -23.86 -0.71
N ILE A 212 -5.47 -23.24 -1.53
CA ILE A 212 -5.87 -22.08 -2.35
C ILE A 212 -6.87 -22.52 -3.41
N TYR A 213 -6.63 -23.66 -4.06
CA TYR A 213 -7.54 -24.22 -5.06
C TYR A 213 -8.92 -24.56 -4.48
N GLU A 214 -8.97 -25.23 -3.33
CA GLU A 214 -10.23 -25.54 -2.64
C GLU A 214 -11.00 -24.28 -2.23
N ALA A 215 -10.29 -23.25 -1.76
CA ALA A 215 -10.90 -21.96 -1.40
C ALA A 215 -11.48 -21.25 -2.63
N LEU A 216 -10.80 -21.30 -3.78
CA LEU A 216 -11.29 -20.73 -5.04
C LEU A 216 -12.51 -21.50 -5.56
N LYS A 217 -12.51 -22.84 -5.47
CA LYS A 217 -13.65 -23.68 -5.85
C LYS A 217 -14.89 -23.37 -5.01
N LYS A 218 -14.74 -23.25 -3.69
CA LYS A 218 -15.83 -22.84 -2.76
C LYS A 218 -16.39 -21.46 -3.10
N ARG A 219 -15.54 -20.48 -3.41
CA ARG A 219 -15.98 -19.13 -3.83
C ARG A 219 -16.74 -19.14 -5.16
N ARG A 220 -16.36 -20.00 -6.11
CA ARG A 220 -17.05 -20.12 -7.40
C ARG A 220 -18.47 -20.69 -7.21
N LEU A 221 -18.62 -21.74 -6.40
CA LEU A 221 -19.92 -22.30 -6.02
C LEU A 221 -20.84 -21.27 -5.36
N GLN A 222 -20.33 -20.51 -4.38
CA GLN A 222 -21.09 -19.44 -3.72
C GLN A 222 -21.57 -18.35 -4.71
N ARG A 223 -20.74 -18.00 -5.70
CA ARG A 223 -21.10 -17.03 -6.75
C ARG A 223 -22.17 -17.57 -7.70
N GLU A 224 -22.17 -18.87 -7.98
CA GLU A 224 -23.20 -19.51 -8.81
C GLU A 224 -24.54 -19.63 -8.07
N GLU A 225 -24.52 -19.88 -6.76
CA GLU A 225 -25.71 -19.88 -5.90
C GLU A 225 -26.33 -18.46 -5.78
N LEU A 226 -25.50 -17.43 -5.59
CA LEU A 226 -25.95 -16.02 -5.56
C LEU A 226 -26.51 -15.52 -6.89
N ARG A 227 -26.20 -16.16 -8.03
CA ARG A 227 -26.74 -15.81 -9.34
C ARG A 227 -28.07 -16.51 -9.66
N LYS A 228 -28.45 -17.54 -8.89
CA LYS A 228 -29.71 -18.27 -9.05
C LYS A 228 -30.85 -17.66 -8.23
N HIS A 229 -30.56 -16.70 -7.36
CA HIS A 229 -31.52 -15.90 -6.59
C HIS A 229 -31.58 -14.46 -7.11
#